data_AF-A0A7G8IMH3-F1
#
_entry.id   AF-A0A7G8IMH3-F1
#
_cell.length_a   1.000
_cell.length_b   1.000
_cell.length_c   1.000
_cell.angle_alpha   90.00
_cell.angle_beta   90.00
_cell.angle_gamma   90.00
#
_symmetry.space_group_name_H-M   'P 1'
#
loop_
_entity.id
_entity.type
_entity.pdbx_description
1 polymer ?
#
loop_
_entity_poly.entity_id
_entity_poly.type
_entity_poly.pdbx_seq_one_letter_code
_entity_poly.pdbx_strand_id
1 'polypeptide(L)'
;MAHQRPKRRSFLQWVDAGEKQVAILLTVITAVVIAAAIVQLTIRVALALITTEQDAYWLGDGLIRILGDLLTVLIALEVLQNITSYLRRHVVQIELVLVTALTAVARKVIVLPASSDDKPQLLVGIGLSAIALAGAYWLVKRAMQPEGRLNHPSSREPARSFQDPDRSSQHDDDDRMATSADPRH
;
A
#
# COMPACT_ATOMS: atom_id res chain seq x y z
N MET A 1 48.55 -6.67 -0.63
CA MET A 1 47.84 -7.70 0.16
C MET A 1 47.05 -6.95 1.23
N ALA A 2 45.74 -7.04 1.43
CA ALA A 2 44.81 -8.16 1.32
C ALA A 2 43.42 -7.66 0.90
N HIS A 3 42.74 -8.39 0.00
CA HIS A 3 41.30 -8.29 -0.22
C HIS A 3 40.62 -9.47 0.48
N GLN A 4 39.93 -9.21 1.58
CA GLN A 4 38.89 -10.10 2.13
C GLN A 4 37.67 -9.20 2.33
N ARG A 5 36.48 -9.49 1.78
CA ARG A 5 35.48 -10.39 2.38
C ARG A 5 34.35 -10.72 1.37
N PRO A 6 34.20 -11.96 0.88
CA PRO A 6 33.04 -12.36 0.06
C PRO A 6 31.90 -13.07 0.85
N LYS A 7 31.97 -13.23 2.18
CA LYS A 7 30.98 -14.03 2.96
C LYS A 7 29.61 -13.36 3.24
N ARG A 8 29.44 -12.05 3.04
CA ARG A 8 28.21 -11.32 3.42
C ARG A 8 26.97 -11.65 2.57
N ARG A 9 27.14 -12.05 1.30
CA ARG A 9 26.00 -12.32 0.40
C ARG A 9 25.19 -13.55 0.79
N SER A 10 25.85 -14.60 1.30
CA SER A 10 25.17 -15.86 1.64
C SER A 10 24.30 -15.73 2.89
N PHE A 11 24.75 -15.00 3.91
CA PHE A 11 23.98 -14.82 5.14
C PHE A 11 22.65 -14.07 4.91
N LEU A 12 22.70 -12.97 4.14
CA LEU A 12 21.49 -12.18 3.85
C LEU A 12 20.45 -12.99 3.07
N GLN A 13 20.88 -13.79 2.09
CA GLN A 13 19.97 -14.65 1.32
C GLN A 13 19.26 -15.71 2.18
N TRP A 14 19.95 -16.26 3.17
CA TRP A 14 19.34 -17.19 4.13
C TRP A 14 18.35 -16.49 5.07
N VAL A 15 18.65 -15.27 5.49
CA VAL A 15 17.74 -14.45 6.30
C VAL A 15 16.49 -14.09 5.49
N ASP A 16 16.64 -13.60 4.26
CA ASP A 16 15.53 -13.26 3.37
C ASP A 16 14.62 -14.48 3.10
N ALA A 17 15.23 -15.66 2.90
CA ALA A 17 14.50 -16.92 2.73
C ALA A 17 13.75 -17.32 4.02
N GLY A 18 14.38 -17.14 5.18
CA GLY A 18 13.76 -17.36 6.49
C GLY A 18 12.58 -16.42 6.74
N GLU A 19 12.75 -15.12 6.48
CA GLU A 19 11.68 -14.11 6.60
C GLU A 19 10.48 -14.47 5.72
N LYS A 20 10.72 -14.85 4.46
CA LYS A 20 9.68 -15.29 3.54
C LYS A 20 8.94 -16.53 4.07
N GLN A 21 9.67 -17.51 4.60
CA GLN A 21 9.08 -18.73 5.14
C GLN A 21 8.19 -18.43 6.36
N VAL A 22 8.65 -17.56 7.26
CA VAL A 22 7.88 -17.12 8.42
C VAL A 22 6.60 -16.41 7.98
N ALA A 23 6.69 -15.50 7.01
CA ALA A 23 5.54 -14.74 6.55
C ALA A 23 4.50 -15.61 5.82
N ILE A 24 4.93 -16.63 5.07
CA ILE A 24 4.03 -17.65 4.47
C ILE A 24 3.34 -18.45 5.58
N LEU A 25 4.08 -18.93 6.57
CA LEU A 25 3.51 -19.67 7.70
C LEU A 25 2.47 -18.82 8.44
N LEU A 26 2.78 -17.56 8.71
CA LEU A 26 1.89 -16.61 9.37
C LEU A 26 0.61 -16.41 8.55
N THR A 27 0.72 -16.27 7.23
CA THR A 27 -0.42 -16.17 6.31
C THR A 27 -1.36 -17.36 6.42
N VAL A 28 -0.81 -18.60 6.43
CA VAL A 28 -1.60 -19.83 6.54
C VAL A 28 -2.30 -19.91 7.90
N ILE A 29 -1.58 -19.65 8.99
CA ILE A 29 -2.15 -19.65 10.34
C ILE A 29 -3.30 -18.65 10.45
N THR A 30 -3.09 -17.40 10.00
CA THR A 30 -4.13 -16.37 10.04
C THR A 30 -5.33 -16.75 9.19
N ALA A 31 -5.15 -17.34 8.01
CA ALA A 31 -6.26 -17.81 7.17
C ALA A 31 -7.10 -18.90 7.86
N VAL A 32 -6.46 -19.86 8.54
CA VAL A 32 -7.15 -20.89 9.32
C VAL A 32 -7.93 -20.28 10.47
N VAL A 33 -7.34 -19.33 11.20
CA VAL A 33 -8.02 -18.61 12.29
C VAL A 33 -9.25 -17.85 11.79
N ILE A 34 -9.14 -17.16 10.64
CA ILE A 34 -10.27 -16.46 10.02
C ILE A 34 -11.38 -17.45 9.68
N ALA A 35 -11.06 -18.58 9.03
CA ALA A 35 -12.05 -19.58 8.67
C ALA A 35 -12.77 -20.15 9.90
N ALA A 36 -12.02 -20.50 10.95
CA ALA A 36 -12.59 -20.97 12.21
C ALA A 36 -13.49 -19.92 12.88
N ALA A 37 -13.05 -18.66 12.89
CA ALA A 37 -13.82 -17.56 13.46
C ALA A 37 -15.12 -17.30 12.70
N ILE A 38 -15.09 -17.35 11.37
CA ILE A 38 -16.29 -17.23 10.53
C ILE A 38 -17.26 -18.37 10.82
N VAL A 39 -16.80 -19.62 10.83
CA VAL A 39 -17.66 -20.79 11.14
C VAL A 39 -18.29 -20.64 12.52
N GLN A 40 -17.50 -20.30 13.53
CA GLN A 40 -17.98 -20.12 14.89
C GLN A 40 -19.01 -18.98 14.98
N LEU A 41 -18.76 -17.87 14.30
CA LEU A 41 -19.67 -16.73 14.26
C LEU A 41 -20.98 -17.09 13.56
N THR A 42 -20.93 -17.78 12.43
CA THR A 42 -22.12 -18.26 11.71
C THR A 42 -22.97 -19.18 12.58
N ILE A 43 -22.34 -20.15 13.26
CA ILE A 43 -23.05 -21.06 14.18
C ILE A 43 -23.72 -20.26 15.31
N ARG A 44 -23.00 -19.32 15.94
CA ARG A 44 -23.57 -18.47 17.01
C ARG A 44 -24.79 -17.68 16.54
N VAL A 45 -24.69 -17.03 15.39
CA VAL A 45 -25.78 -16.24 14.82
C VAL A 45 -26.96 -17.14 14.40
N ALA A 46 -26.69 -18.29 13.79
CA ALA A 46 -27.74 -19.23 13.38
C ALA A 46 -28.49 -19.81 14.59
N LEU A 47 -27.77 -20.21 15.65
CA LEU A 47 -28.39 -20.67 16.88
C LEU A 47 -29.23 -19.56 17.52
N ALA A 48 -28.69 -18.34 17.62
CA ALA A 48 -29.42 -17.20 18.16
C ALA A 48 -30.73 -16.92 17.39
N LEU A 49 -30.74 -17.07 16.06
CA LEU A 49 -31.94 -16.93 15.23
C LEU A 49 -33.00 -18.01 15.52
N ILE A 50 -32.59 -19.26 15.73
CA ILE A 50 -33.51 -20.39 15.85
C ILE A 50 -34.07 -20.52 17.28
N THR A 51 -33.28 -20.18 18.30
CA THR A 51 -33.68 -20.37 19.71
C THR A 51 -34.34 -19.14 20.34
N THR A 52 -34.78 -18.14 19.55
CA THR A 52 -35.25 -16.85 20.11
C THR A 52 -36.55 -17.01 20.90
N GLU A 53 -36.43 -16.93 22.23
CA GLU A 53 -37.40 -16.31 23.14
C GLU A 53 -37.15 -14.78 23.14
N GLN A 54 -38.15 -14.02 22.69
CA GLN A 54 -38.43 -12.58 22.90
C GLN A 54 -37.35 -11.52 22.59
N ASP A 55 -37.56 -10.80 21.47
CA ASP A 55 -37.47 -9.34 21.21
C ASP A 55 -36.28 -8.46 21.68
N ALA A 56 -35.42 -8.91 22.61
CA ALA A 56 -34.34 -8.12 23.20
C ALA A 56 -32.92 -8.48 22.69
N TYR A 57 -32.74 -9.61 21.98
CA TYR A 57 -31.41 -10.01 21.51
C TYR A 57 -30.93 -9.17 20.31
N TRP A 58 -31.86 -8.73 19.46
CA TRP A 58 -31.57 -8.00 18.22
C TRP A 58 -31.49 -6.47 18.41
N LEU A 59 -31.95 -5.97 19.55
CA LEU A 59 -31.96 -4.55 19.91
C LEU A 59 -31.24 -4.37 21.25
N GLY A 60 -30.03 -3.82 21.24
CA GLY A 60 -29.21 -3.57 22.44
C GLY A 60 -27.92 -4.39 22.49
N ASP A 61 -27.60 -4.96 23.65
CA ASP A 61 -26.31 -5.59 23.95
C ASP A 61 -25.99 -6.81 23.06
N GLY A 62 -27.00 -7.56 22.62
CA GLY A 62 -26.81 -8.72 21.73
C GLY A 62 -26.25 -8.32 20.37
N LEU A 63 -26.78 -7.23 19.78
CA LEU A 63 -26.28 -6.66 18.53
C LEU A 63 -24.84 -6.15 18.67
N ILE A 64 -24.54 -5.44 19.76
CA ILE A 64 -23.18 -4.92 20.02
C ILE A 64 -22.18 -6.08 20.15
N ARG A 65 -22.56 -7.20 20.77
CA ARG A 65 -21.72 -8.41 20.85
C ARG A 65 -21.47 -9.05 19.49
N ILE A 66 -22.51 -9.23 18.67
CA ILE A 66 -22.36 -9.79 17.30
C ILE A 66 -21.49 -8.87 16.44
N LEU A 67 -21.72 -7.56 16.50
CA LEU A 67 -20.88 -6.58 15.83
C LEU A 67 -19.44 -6.67 16.35
N GLY A 68 -19.20 -6.83 17.65
CA GLY A 68 -17.87 -7.04 18.21
C GLY A 68 -17.17 -8.29 17.67
N ASP A 69 -17.88 -9.40 17.53
CA ASP A 69 -17.35 -10.64 16.95
C ASP A 69 -17.04 -10.48 15.46
N LEU A 70 -17.96 -9.88 14.68
CA LEU A 70 -17.72 -9.52 13.27
C LEU A 70 -16.48 -8.65 13.14
N LEU A 71 -16.42 -7.60 13.96
CA LEU A 71 -15.32 -6.68 13.99
C LEU A 71 -14.00 -7.42 14.36
N THR A 72 -14.02 -8.38 15.28
CA THR A 72 -12.85 -9.21 15.58
C THR A 72 -12.36 -10.00 14.35
N VAL A 73 -13.27 -10.54 13.54
CA VAL A 73 -12.91 -11.18 12.26
C VAL A 73 -12.29 -10.18 11.28
N LEU A 74 -12.81 -8.95 11.22
CA LEU A 74 -12.21 -7.90 10.37
C LEU A 74 -10.77 -7.56 10.79
N ILE A 75 -10.40 -7.63 12.09
CA ILE A 75 -8.98 -7.46 12.51
C ILE A 75 -8.12 -8.56 11.89
N ALA A 76 -8.58 -9.81 11.95
CA ALA A 76 -7.82 -10.92 11.41
C ALA A 76 -7.62 -10.76 9.89
N LEU A 77 -8.64 -10.28 9.17
CA LEU A 77 -8.54 -9.94 7.75
C LEU A 77 -7.57 -8.78 7.51
N GLU A 78 -7.57 -7.73 8.34
CA GLU A 78 -6.61 -6.62 8.27
C GLU A 78 -5.17 -7.10 8.47
N VAL A 79 -4.93 -8.01 9.41
CA VAL A 79 -3.62 -8.64 9.62
C VAL A 79 -3.20 -9.47 8.42
N LEU A 80 -4.11 -10.27 7.85
CA LEU A 80 -3.85 -11.03 6.63
C LEU A 80 -3.47 -10.12 5.45
N GLN A 81 -4.15 -8.99 5.30
CA GLN A 81 -3.83 -7.98 4.27
C GLN A 81 -2.45 -7.36 4.50
N ASN A 82 -2.08 -7.04 5.73
CA ASN A 82 -0.75 -6.55 6.08
C ASN A 82 0.36 -7.57 5.73
N ILE A 83 0.19 -8.83 6.09
CA ILE A 83 1.19 -9.89 5.82
C ILE A 83 1.29 -10.16 4.32
N THR A 84 0.15 -10.30 3.62
CA THR A 84 0.15 -10.55 2.17
C THR A 84 0.71 -9.38 1.37
N SER A 85 0.53 -8.14 1.86
CA SER A 85 1.16 -6.94 1.31
C SER A 85 2.69 -7.01 1.38
N TYR A 86 3.23 -7.43 2.53
CA TYR A 86 4.66 -7.70 2.69
C TYR A 86 5.14 -8.80 1.73
N LEU A 87 4.42 -9.93 1.61
CA LEU A 87 4.76 -11.00 0.66
C LEU A 87 4.83 -10.53 -0.80
N ARG A 88 3.97 -9.59 -1.21
CA ARG A 88 3.90 -9.09 -2.59
C ARG A 88 5.03 -8.12 -2.92
N ARG A 89 5.37 -7.22 -2.01
CA ARG A 89 6.30 -6.10 -2.28
C ARG A 89 7.64 -6.22 -1.55
N HIS A 90 7.81 -7.24 -0.70
CA HIS A 90 8.97 -7.44 0.18
C HIS A 90 9.30 -6.21 1.04
N VAL A 91 8.29 -5.36 1.29
CA VAL A 91 8.40 -4.16 2.12
C VAL A 91 7.13 -4.01 2.94
N VAL A 92 7.28 -3.65 4.21
CA VAL A 92 6.17 -3.35 5.09
C VAL A 92 5.58 -2.00 4.67
N GLN A 93 4.31 -2.00 4.27
CA GLN A 93 3.59 -0.75 3.95
C GLN A 93 3.21 -0.05 5.25
N ILE A 94 4.05 0.89 5.70
CA ILE A 94 3.85 1.60 6.97
C ILE A 94 2.49 2.32 7.01
N GLU A 95 2.05 2.87 5.88
CA GLU A 95 0.72 3.49 5.78
C GLU A 95 -0.41 2.50 6.11
N LEU A 96 -0.37 1.29 5.54
CA LEU A 96 -1.36 0.25 5.81
C LEU A 96 -1.34 -0.16 7.28
N VAL A 97 -0.15 -0.33 7.86
CA VAL A 97 0.01 -0.69 9.28
C VAL A 97 -0.60 0.38 10.19
N LEU A 98 -0.34 1.66 9.94
CA LEU A 98 -0.89 2.77 10.73
C LEU A 98 -2.40 2.88 10.60
N VAL A 99 -2.95 2.69 9.39
CA VAL A 99 -4.40 2.65 9.17
C VAL A 99 -5.02 1.48 9.92
N THR A 100 -4.41 0.28 9.89
CA THR A 100 -4.92 -0.87 10.64
C THR A 100 -4.87 -0.66 12.16
N ALA A 101 -3.86 0.04 12.68
CA ALA A 101 -3.81 0.40 14.09
C ALA A 101 -4.93 1.39 14.48
N LEU A 102 -5.19 2.40 13.64
CA LEU A 102 -6.32 3.33 13.83
C LEU A 102 -7.66 2.59 13.82
N THR A 103 -7.88 1.69 12.86
CA THR A 103 -9.10 0.90 12.78
C THR A 103 -9.26 -0.01 14.00
N ALA A 104 -8.18 -0.63 14.50
CA ALA A 104 -8.21 -1.45 15.71
C ALA A 104 -8.61 -0.64 16.95
N VAL A 105 -8.11 0.60 17.09
CA VAL A 105 -8.51 1.51 18.17
C VAL A 105 -9.97 1.93 18.04
N ALA A 106 -10.42 2.33 16.85
CA ALA A 106 -11.81 2.71 16.61
C ALA A 106 -12.78 1.56 16.94
N ARG A 107 -12.43 0.34 16.55
CA ARG A 107 -13.19 -0.86 16.85
C ARG A 107 -13.31 -1.12 18.35
N LYS A 108 -12.25 -0.86 19.12
CA LYS A 108 -12.24 -1.03 20.58
C LYS A 108 -13.23 -0.06 21.26
N VAL A 109 -13.42 1.13 20.70
CA VAL A 109 -14.41 2.11 21.18
C VAL A 109 -15.85 1.64 20.91
N ILE A 110 -16.12 1.10 19.72
CA ILE A 110 -17.47 0.66 19.32
C ILE A 110 -18.00 -0.47 20.21
N VAL A 111 -17.12 -1.41 20.58
CA VAL A 111 -17.48 -2.62 21.34
C VAL A 111 -17.47 -2.38 22.86
N LEU A 112 -17.10 -1.18 23.31
CA LEU A 112 -16.98 -0.88 24.73
C LEU A 112 -18.37 -0.85 25.38
N PRO A 113 -18.65 -1.65 26.43
CA PRO A 113 -19.95 -1.69 27.07
C PRO A 113 -20.25 -0.37 27.81
N ALA A 114 -21.51 0.06 27.85
CA ALA A 114 -21.92 1.32 28.48
C ALA A 114 -21.59 1.40 29.99
N SER A 115 -21.47 0.25 30.67
CA SER A 115 -20.99 0.16 32.07
C SER A 115 -19.51 0.52 32.26
N SER A 116 -18.82 0.96 31.20
CA SER A 116 -17.46 1.51 31.27
C SER A 116 -17.40 2.95 31.82
N ASP A 117 -18.55 3.57 32.10
CA ASP A 117 -18.66 4.89 32.74
C ASP A 117 -17.91 4.96 34.07
N ASP A 118 -17.66 3.82 34.74
CA ASP A 118 -16.88 3.75 35.98
C ASP A 118 -15.36 3.97 35.78
N LYS A 119 -14.86 4.03 34.55
CA LYS A 119 -13.41 4.10 34.26
C LYS A 119 -13.08 5.14 33.18
N PRO A 120 -13.31 6.44 33.43
CA PRO A 120 -13.01 7.53 32.49
C PRO A 120 -11.55 7.54 32.01
N GLN A 121 -10.62 7.03 32.82
CA GLN A 121 -9.22 6.89 32.45
C GLN A 121 -8.99 5.99 31.22
N LEU A 122 -9.83 4.95 31.01
CA LEU A 122 -9.72 4.09 29.84
C LEU A 122 -10.13 4.83 28.56
N LEU A 123 -11.21 5.61 28.61
CA LEU A 123 -11.67 6.41 27.47
C LEU A 123 -10.63 7.46 27.07
N VAL A 124 -10.03 8.14 28.04
CA VAL A 124 -8.95 9.10 27.81
C VAL A 124 -7.72 8.41 27.20
N GLY A 125 -7.33 7.24 27.70
CA GLY A 125 -6.20 6.48 27.16
C GLY A 125 -6.43 6.04 25.70
N ILE A 126 -7.63 5.58 25.37
CA ILE A 126 -8.01 5.20 24.00
C ILE A 126 -8.02 6.43 23.08
N GLY A 127 -8.57 7.56 23.54
CA GLY A 127 -8.59 8.82 22.80
C GLY A 127 -7.18 9.37 22.54
N LEU A 128 -6.31 9.37 23.56
CA LEU A 128 -4.92 9.80 23.41
C LEU A 128 -4.15 8.90 22.43
N SER A 129 -4.37 7.58 22.50
CA SER A 129 -3.79 6.62 21.56
C SER A 129 -4.25 6.88 20.13
N ALA A 130 -5.54 7.18 19.91
CA ALA A 130 -6.08 7.52 18.60
C ALA A 130 -5.44 8.80 18.03
N ILE A 131 -5.30 9.85 18.86
CA ILE A 131 -4.64 11.10 18.46
C ILE A 131 -3.16 10.87 18.11
N ALA A 132 -2.44 10.09 18.93
CA ALA A 132 -1.04 9.76 18.68
C ALA A 132 -0.85 8.99 17.36
N LEU A 133 -1.71 7.99 17.09
CA LEU A 133 -1.68 7.23 15.84
C LEU A 133 -2.05 8.09 14.63
N ALA A 134 -3.05 8.98 14.77
CA ALA A 134 -3.42 9.90 13.70
C ALA A 134 -2.28 10.89 13.39
N GLY A 135 -1.59 11.39 14.42
CA GLY A 135 -0.40 12.21 14.28
C GLY A 135 0.76 11.46 13.60
N ALA A 136 1.01 10.21 13.98
CA ALA A 136 2.02 9.36 13.34
C ALA A 136 1.70 9.12 11.86
N TYR A 137 0.43 8.80 11.53
CA TYR A 137 -0.02 8.65 10.15
C TYR A 137 0.15 9.94 9.35
N TRP A 138 -0.22 11.09 9.91
CA TRP A 138 -0.03 12.38 9.24
C TRP A 138 1.43 12.70 8.96
N LEU A 139 2.32 12.44 9.93
CA LEU A 139 3.75 12.69 9.78
C LEU A 139 4.37 11.77 8.72
N VAL A 140 4.05 10.48 8.75
CA VAL A 140 4.53 9.50 7.75
C VAL A 140 4.03 9.88 6.36
N LYS A 141 2.74 10.19 6.22
CA LYS A 141 2.15 10.62 4.95
C LYS A 141 2.83 11.89 4.41
N ARG A 142 3.12 12.87 5.27
CA ARG A 142 3.81 14.11 4.87
C ARG A 142 5.26 13.84 4.46
N ALA A 143 5.98 12.97 5.17
CA ALA A 143 7.36 12.61 4.86
C ALA A 143 7.48 11.80 3.55
N MET A 144 6.46 11.00 3.23
CA MET A 144 6.40 10.19 2.00
C MET A 144 5.87 10.95 0.78
N GLN A 145 5.24 12.12 0.95
CA GLN A 145 4.91 13.01 -0.15
C GLN A 145 6.20 13.69 -0.64
N PRO A 146 6.73 13.32 -1.82
CA PRO A 146 7.80 14.10 -2.41
C PRO A 146 7.19 15.46 -2.73
N GLU A 147 7.76 16.55 -2.21
CA GLU A 147 7.34 17.90 -2.54
C GLU A 147 7.30 18.05 -4.06
N GLY A 148 6.08 18.00 -4.61
CA GLY A 148 5.84 18.22 -6.02
C GLY A 148 6.04 19.69 -6.33
N ARG A 149 7.18 20.00 -6.94
CA ARG A 149 7.31 21.02 -8.00
C ARG A 149 6.97 22.46 -7.61
N LEU A 150 7.82 23.09 -6.81
CA LEU A 150 8.04 24.53 -6.87
C LEU A 150 9.54 24.75 -6.98
N ASN A 151 10.06 24.80 -8.22
CA ASN A 151 11.28 25.50 -8.65
C ASN A 151 11.75 24.99 -10.02
N HIS A 152 11.02 25.35 -11.07
CA HIS A 152 11.64 25.72 -12.35
C HIS A 152 10.97 27.03 -12.80
N PRO A 153 11.56 28.20 -12.49
CA PRO A 153 11.22 29.39 -13.23
C PRO A 153 11.65 29.14 -14.67
N SER A 154 10.70 29.07 -15.59
CA SER A 154 10.97 29.16 -17.03
C SER A 154 11.43 30.60 -17.34
N SER A 155 12.64 30.94 -16.91
CA SER A 155 13.33 32.16 -17.30
C SER A 155 14.19 31.88 -18.52
N ARG A 156 13.62 32.25 -19.68
CA ARG A 156 14.27 32.89 -20.82
C ARG A 156 15.57 32.27 -21.36
N GLU A 157 15.45 31.63 -22.52
CA GLU A 157 16.42 31.86 -23.60
C GLU A 157 15.76 32.75 -24.68
N PRO A 158 16.31 33.94 -24.98
CA PRO A 158 15.90 34.72 -26.13
C PRO A 158 16.51 34.08 -27.39
N ALA A 159 15.67 33.58 -28.29
CA ALA A 159 16.12 33.17 -29.62
C ALA A 159 16.65 34.39 -30.39
N ARG A 160 17.97 34.59 -30.35
CA ARG A 160 18.71 35.55 -31.17
C ARG A 160 20.00 34.90 -31.69
N SER A 161 19.95 34.41 -32.91
CA SER A 161 21.01 34.45 -33.96
C SER A 161 20.41 33.72 -35.17
N PHE A 162 20.00 34.39 -36.26
CA PHE A 162 20.83 35.02 -37.29
C PHE A 162 22.10 34.23 -37.61
N GLN A 163 21.94 33.27 -38.52
CA GLN A 163 22.98 32.90 -39.47
C GLN A 163 22.32 32.46 -40.78
N ASP A 164 22.23 33.43 -41.71
CA ASP A 164 22.16 33.18 -43.15
C ASP A 164 23.46 32.50 -43.59
N PRO A 165 23.41 31.40 -44.34
CA PRO A 165 24.48 31.03 -45.25
C PRO A 165 24.09 31.51 -46.64
N ASP A 166 24.46 32.74 -46.93
CA ASP A 166 24.53 33.24 -48.29
C ASP A 166 25.72 32.56 -49.00
N ARG A 167 25.47 32.07 -50.21
CA ARG A 167 26.42 32.07 -51.33
C ARG A 167 27.60 31.07 -51.31
N SER A 168 27.47 30.00 -52.09
CA SER A 168 28.54 29.63 -53.04
C SER A 168 27.94 29.30 -54.40
N SER A 169 28.34 30.11 -55.37
CA SER A 169 28.05 30.05 -56.79
C SER A 169 28.97 29.04 -57.48
N GLN A 170 28.38 28.22 -58.35
CA GLN A 170 28.82 27.98 -59.74
C GLN A 170 30.16 27.24 -60.00
N HIS A 171 30.07 26.05 -60.57
CA HIS A 171 30.92 25.68 -61.73
C HIS A 171 30.23 24.65 -62.62
N ASP A 172 30.24 24.96 -63.91
CA ASP A 172 29.71 24.24 -65.07
C ASP A 172 30.56 23.02 -65.48
N ASP A 173 30.01 22.28 -66.44
CA ASP A 173 30.65 21.35 -67.40
C ASP A 173 31.19 20.02 -66.78
N ASP A 174 30.98 18.83 -67.34
CA ASP A 174 30.86 18.45 -68.75
C ASP A 174 30.39 16.97 -68.85
N ASP A 175 29.81 16.63 -70.00
CA ASP A 175 29.87 15.32 -70.68
C ASP A 175 29.55 14.02 -69.91
N ARG A 176 28.43 13.39 -70.32
CA ARG A 176 28.43 12.02 -70.85
C ARG A 176 27.09 11.60 -71.50
N MET A 177 27.17 11.51 -72.82
CA MET A 177 26.75 10.38 -73.67
C MET A 177 25.27 10.01 -73.83
N ALA A 178 24.90 10.11 -75.12
CA ALA A 178 24.27 9.08 -75.95
C ALA A 178 22.74 9.06 -76.03
N THR A 179 22.24 9.54 -77.18
CA THR A 179 21.20 8.81 -77.89
C THR A 179 21.49 8.78 -79.40
N SER A 180 21.30 7.58 -79.94
CA SER A 180 21.47 7.05 -81.29
C SER A 180 20.95 7.96 -82.41
N ALA A 181 21.74 8.21 -83.46
CA ALA A 181 21.93 7.34 -84.63
C ALA A 181 20.68 7.22 -85.52
N ASP A 182 20.70 8.04 -86.57
CA ASP A 182 19.93 7.95 -87.82
C ASP A 182 20.67 7.01 -88.80
N PRO A 183 19.94 6.15 -89.55
CA PRO A 183 20.35 5.86 -90.91
C PRO A 183 19.19 5.91 -91.91
N ARG A 184 19.29 6.85 -92.86
CA ARG A 184 19.03 6.73 -94.31
C ARG A 184 18.18 5.53 -94.76
N HIS A 185 16.92 5.77 -95.12
CA HIS A 185 16.35 5.62 -96.48
C HIS A 185 14.85 5.94 -96.49
#